data_AF-A0A2G0QDV6-F1
#
_entry.id   AF-A0A2G0QDV6-F1
#
_cell.length_a   1.000
_cell.length_b   1.000
_cell.length_c   1.000
_cell.angle_alpha   90.00
_cell.angle_beta   90.00
_cell.angle_gamma   90.00
#
_symmetry.space_group_name_H-M   'P 1'
#
loop_
_entity.id
_entity.type
_entity.pdbx_description
1 polymer ?
#
loop_
_entity_poly.entity_id
_entity_poly.type
_entity_poly.pdbx_seq_one_letter_code
_entity_poly.pdbx_strand_id
1 'polypeptide(L)'
;MKIKLKIILSFFILMVINNHACAYAGNCSKNLNKTGYVTSVYLGVDDNKDARITFGFKENNSNTITTISLYNYITGTDNKFTNDSNASKNAQAAYAMLLTAYTSGSPVKIMRCYSDGVVGFGIGQFY
;
A
#
# COMPACT_ATOMS: atom_id res chain seq x y z
N MET A 1 -0.19 -37.20 22.98
CA MET A 1 -1.13 -36.32 22.26
C MET A 1 -0.72 -34.83 22.38
N LYS A 2 0.49 -34.44 21.94
CA LYS A 2 0.99 -33.04 22.04
C LYS A 2 1.53 -32.46 20.72
N ILE A 3 1.86 -33.32 19.76
CA ILE A 3 2.43 -32.92 18.45
C ILE A 3 1.34 -32.43 17.47
N LYS A 4 0.14 -33.02 17.50
CA LYS A 4 -0.97 -32.65 16.60
C LYS A 4 -1.50 -31.23 16.82
N LEU A 5 -1.49 -30.72 18.07
CA LEU A 5 -1.97 -29.37 18.39
C LEU A 5 -1.01 -28.27 17.89
N LYS A 6 0.31 -28.53 17.93
CA LYS A 6 1.32 -27.57 17.45
C LYS A 6 1.27 -27.37 15.93
N ILE A 7 1.00 -28.43 15.17
CA ILE A 7 0.92 -28.36 13.70
C ILE A 7 -0.32 -27.57 13.25
N ILE A 8 -1.46 -27.76 13.92
CA ILE A 8 -2.70 -27.02 13.62
C ILE A 8 -2.55 -25.54 13.95
N LEU A 9 -1.90 -25.20 15.06
CA LEU A 9 -1.67 -23.80 15.45
C LEU A 9 -0.76 -23.09 14.45
N SER A 10 0.29 -23.75 13.92
CA SER A 10 1.16 -23.19 12.89
C SER A 10 0.44 -22.94 11.57
N PHE A 11 -0.49 -23.81 11.17
CA PHE A 11 -1.33 -23.58 9.98
C PHE A 11 -2.27 -22.39 10.15
N PHE A 12 -2.84 -22.20 11.35
CA PHE A 12 -3.65 -21.01 11.65
C PHE A 12 -2.82 -19.71 11.64
N ILE A 13 -1.59 -19.73 12.16
CA ILE A 13 -0.71 -18.56 12.13
C ILE A 13 -0.30 -18.20 10.69
N LEU A 14 -0.07 -19.20 9.82
CA LEU A 14 0.23 -18.98 8.41
C LEU A 14 -0.97 -18.46 7.59
N MET A 15 -2.19 -18.86 7.94
CA MET A 15 -3.41 -18.37 7.28
C MET A 15 -3.76 -16.91 7.62
N VAL A 16 -3.24 -16.36 8.71
CA VAL A 16 -3.47 -14.94 9.11
C VAL A 16 -2.56 -13.97 8.32
N ILE A 17 -1.53 -14.45 7.62
CA ILE A 17 -0.51 -13.59 7.01
C ILE A 17 -0.88 -13.12 5.57
N ASN A 18 -1.90 -13.70 4.93
CA ASN A 18 -2.07 -13.55 3.46
C ASN A 18 -3.23 -12.65 2.97
N ASN A 19 -3.78 -11.76 3.80
CA ASN A 19 -4.82 -10.81 3.36
C ASN A 19 -4.38 -9.33 3.38
N HIS A 20 -3.09 -9.07 3.23
CA HIS A 20 -2.60 -7.69 3.24
C HIS A 20 -2.62 -7.10 1.83
N ALA A 21 -3.55 -6.18 1.57
CA ALA A 21 -3.42 -5.19 0.50
C ALA A 21 -2.16 -4.36 0.74
N CYS A 22 -1.03 -4.83 0.23
CA CYS A 22 0.24 -4.15 0.37
C CYS A 22 0.38 -3.15 -0.77
N ALA A 23 0.27 -1.86 -0.43
CA ALA A 23 0.91 -0.82 -1.22
C ALA A 23 2.42 -0.97 -1.00
N TYR A 24 3.19 -1.40 -1.98
CA TYR A 24 4.63 -1.47 -1.81
C TYR A 24 5.19 -0.06 -1.84
N ALA A 25 5.74 0.43 -0.74
CA ALA A 25 6.47 1.68 -0.75
C ALA A 25 7.91 1.47 -0.33
N GLY A 26 8.84 1.53 -1.29
CA GLY A 26 10.25 1.35 -0.97
C GLY A 26 10.67 2.24 0.20
N ASN A 27 11.21 1.66 1.27
CA ASN A 27 11.56 2.35 2.51
C ASN A 27 10.39 2.93 3.34
N CYS A 28 9.20 2.30 3.35
CA CYS A 28 8.09 2.74 4.23
C CYS A 28 8.55 2.97 5.67
N SER A 29 9.27 2.01 6.26
CA SER A 29 9.74 2.11 7.65
C SER A 29 10.58 3.37 7.92
N LYS A 30 11.36 3.85 6.95
CA LYS A 30 12.13 5.10 7.08
C LYS A 30 11.28 6.36 6.96
N ASN A 31 10.05 6.22 6.45
CA ASN A 31 9.08 7.30 6.28
C ASN A 31 7.88 7.19 7.23
N LEU A 32 7.90 6.25 8.18
CA LEU A 32 6.84 6.10 9.18
C LEU A 32 6.70 7.37 10.02
N ASN A 33 5.45 7.80 10.23
CA ASN A 33 5.04 9.03 10.91
C ASN A 33 5.54 10.33 10.26
N LYS A 34 6.07 10.27 9.04
CA LYS A 34 6.50 11.44 8.31
C LYS A 34 5.38 12.02 7.47
N THR A 35 5.35 13.34 7.40
CA THR A 35 4.42 14.11 6.56
C THR A 35 5.13 14.57 5.30
N GLY A 36 4.42 14.56 4.18
CA GLY A 36 4.93 14.98 2.89
C GLY A 36 3.81 15.19 1.89
N TYR A 37 4.15 15.19 0.61
CA TYR A 37 3.21 15.42 -0.49
C TYR A 37 3.33 14.36 -1.55
N VAL A 38 2.22 14.09 -2.23
CA VAL A 38 2.23 13.32 -3.47
C VAL A 38 2.65 14.26 -4.60
N THR A 39 3.75 13.96 -5.27
CA THR A 39 4.36 14.83 -6.29
C THR A 39 4.17 14.34 -7.72
N SER A 40 3.82 13.06 -7.89
CA SER A 40 3.66 12.43 -9.21
C SER A 40 2.75 11.22 -9.13
N VAL A 41 2.10 10.91 -10.25
CA VAL A 41 1.26 9.73 -10.45
C VAL A 41 1.69 9.08 -11.77
N TYR A 42 1.97 7.78 -11.74
CA TYR A 42 2.35 6.97 -12.89
C TYR A 42 1.39 5.80 -13.02
N LEU A 43 0.93 5.54 -14.24
CA LEU A 43 0.14 4.36 -14.60
C LEU A 43 1.00 3.50 -15.52
N GLY A 44 1.41 2.33 -15.03
CA GLY A 44 2.00 1.28 -15.87
C GLY A 44 0.89 0.60 -16.66
N VAL A 45 0.99 0.67 -17.98
CA VAL A 45 0.15 -0.07 -18.92
C VAL A 45 1.05 -1.11 -19.58
N ASP A 46 1.08 -2.31 -19.00
CA ASP A 46 1.81 -3.47 -19.52
C ASP A 46 0.78 -4.45 -20.09
N ASP A 47 1.13 -5.09 -21.21
CA ASP A 47 0.38 -6.13 -21.91
C ASP A 47 0.17 -7.39 -21.04
N ASN A 48 0.92 -7.54 -19.96
CA ASN A 48 0.76 -8.60 -18.96
C ASN A 48 -0.17 -8.23 -17.81
N LYS A 49 -1.40 -7.75 -18.07
CA LYS A 49 -2.57 -7.70 -17.16
C LYS A 49 -2.41 -6.99 -15.79
N ASP A 50 -1.21 -6.61 -15.36
CA ASP A 50 -0.94 -6.05 -14.05
C ASP A 50 -0.89 -4.53 -14.14
N ALA A 51 -2.05 -3.87 -14.05
CA ALA A 51 -2.05 -2.42 -13.95
C ALA A 51 -1.41 -2.01 -12.63
N ARG A 52 -0.28 -1.31 -12.73
CA ARG A 52 0.46 -0.77 -11.59
C ARG A 52 0.24 0.74 -11.54
N ILE A 53 -0.29 1.23 -10.43
CA ILE A 53 -0.33 2.68 -10.17
C ILE A 53 0.74 3.01 -9.15
N THR A 54 1.62 3.94 -9.48
CA THR A 54 2.70 4.39 -8.60
C THR A 54 2.56 5.88 -8.33
N PHE A 55 2.68 6.25 -7.06
CA PHE A 55 2.69 7.61 -6.57
C PHE A 55 4.08 7.98 -6.07
N GLY A 56 4.56 9.18 -6.38
CA GLY A 56 5.75 9.73 -5.76
C GLY A 56 5.39 10.45 -4.47
N PHE A 57 5.94 10.02 -3.33
CA PHE A 57 5.83 10.67 -2.03
C PHE A 57 7.14 11.41 -1.70
N LYS A 58 7.05 12.70 -1.43
CA LYS A 58 8.17 13.53 -1.00
C LYS A 58 7.92 14.01 0.43
N GLU A 59 8.70 13.51 1.38
CA GLU A 59 8.72 14.01 2.76
C GLU A 59 9.06 15.51 2.79
N ASN A 60 8.45 16.24 3.72
CA ASN A 60 8.81 17.63 4.00
C ASN A 60 10.33 17.76 4.24
N ASN A 61 10.97 18.72 3.58
CA ASN A 61 12.42 18.98 3.68
C ASN A 61 13.34 17.85 3.17
N SER A 62 12.79 16.81 2.52
CA SER A 62 13.58 15.78 1.84
C SER A 62 13.76 16.12 0.36
N ASN A 63 14.93 15.82 -0.19
CA ASN A 63 15.17 15.85 -1.64
C ASN A 63 14.89 14.48 -2.30
N THR A 64 14.54 13.48 -1.50
CA THR A 64 14.31 12.11 -1.97
C THR A 64 12.83 11.85 -2.16
N ILE A 65 12.49 11.19 -3.25
CA ILE A 65 11.12 10.72 -3.53
C ILE A 65 11.06 9.24 -3.20
N THR A 66 10.11 8.87 -2.34
CA THR A 66 9.74 7.48 -2.06
C THR A 66 8.58 7.10 -2.97
N THR A 67 8.67 5.99 -3.69
CA THR A 67 7.56 5.50 -4.51
C THR A 67 6.58 4.71 -3.67
N ILE A 68 5.29 5.00 -3.75
CA ILE A 68 4.19 4.19 -3.21
C ILE A 68 3.49 3.52 -4.39
N SER A 69 3.57 2.19 -4.50
CA SER A 69 2.99 1.42 -5.61
C SER A 69 1.80 0.59 -5.15
N LEU A 70 0.67 0.76 -5.82
CA LEU A 70 -0.54 -0.05 -5.66
C LEU A 70 -0.55 -1.08 -6.78
N TYR A 71 -0.37 -2.36 -6.44
CA TYR A 71 -0.44 -3.46 -7.39
C TYR A 71 -1.88 -3.95 -7.54
N ASN A 72 -2.32 -4.13 -8.78
CA ASN A 72 -3.34 -5.11 -9.20
C ASN A 72 -4.75 -5.12 -8.56
N TYR A 73 -5.26 -3.98 -8.10
CA TYR A 73 -6.60 -3.92 -7.49
C TYR A 73 -7.55 -2.88 -8.10
N ILE A 74 -7.06 -2.07 -9.04
CA ILE A 74 -7.82 -0.96 -9.63
C ILE A 74 -8.46 -1.39 -10.96
N THR A 75 -7.80 -2.25 -11.73
CA THR A 75 -8.28 -2.70 -13.06
C THR A 75 -8.88 -4.11 -13.07
N GLY A 76 -8.77 -4.87 -11.98
CA GLY A 76 -9.41 -6.18 -11.83
C GLY A 76 -8.84 -7.32 -12.68
N THR A 77 -7.61 -7.17 -13.21
CA THR A 77 -7.05 -8.10 -14.19
C THR A 77 -6.13 -9.17 -13.56
N ASP A 78 -6.75 -10.33 -13.33
CA ASP A 78 -6.27 -11.70 -13.60
C ASP A 78 -5.14 -12.37 -12.80
N ASN A 79 -4.44 -11.71 -11.87
CA ASN A 79 -3.65 -12.46 -10.89
C ASN A 79 -4.49 -12.81 -9.65
N LYS A 80 -5.31 -13.85 -9.82
CA LYS A 80 -6.29 -14.44 -8.88
C LYS A 80 -5.72 -14.97 -7.55
N PHE A 81 -4.57 -14.50 -7.09
CA PHE A 81 -4.04 -14.86 -5.77
C PHE A 81 -4.67 -14.07 -4.63
N THR A 82 -5.47 -13.05 -4.92
CA THR A 82 -6.26 -12.34 -3.93
C THR A 82 -7.72 -12.25 -4.40
N ASN A 83 -8.48 -13.31 -4.16
CA ASN A 83 -9.95 -13.24 -4.05
C ASN A 83 -10.42 -12.35 -2.87
N ASP A 84 -9.50 -11.61 -2.24
CA ASP A 84 -9.78 -10.70 -1.16
C ASP A 84 -10.40 -9.41 -1.71
N SER A 85 -11.73 -9.42 -1.78
CA SER A 85 -12.53 -8.26 -2.16
C SER A 85 -12.26 -7.04 -1.27
N ASN A 86 -11.81 -7.23 -0.02
CA ASN A 86 -11.46 -6.11 0.86
C ASN A 86 -10.13 -5.50 0.46
N ALA A 87 -9.15 -6.33 0.11
CA ALA A 87 -7.86 -5.84 -0.40
C ALA A 87 -8.06 -4.97 -1.65
N SER A 88 -8.94 -5.41 -2.56
CA SER A 88 -9.31 -4.65 -3.76
C SER A 88 -9.92 -3.29 -3.44
N LYS A 89 -10.96 -3.27 -2.58
CA LYS A 89 -11.63 -2.05 -2.15
C LYS A 89 -10.68 -1.09 -1.43
N ASN A 90 -9.79 -1.63 -0.59
CA ASN A 90 -8.82 -0.83 0.16
C ASN A 90 -7.80 -0.17 -0.79
N ALA A 91 -7.35 -0.88 -1.83
CA ALA A 91 -6.45 -0.31 -2.82
C ALA A 91 -7.13 0.74 -3.71
N GLN A 92 -8.42 0.58 -4.04
CA GLN A 92 -9.21 1.60 -4.73
C GLN A 92 -9.41 2.85 -3.86
N ALA A 93 -9.73 2.67 -2.57
CA ALA A 93 -9.82 3.78 -1.62
C ALA A 93 -8.46 4.49 -1.46
N ALA A 94 -7.38 3.72 -1.35
CA ALA A 94 -6.01 4.22 -1.29
C ALA A 94 -5.65 5.05 -2.53
N TYR A 95 -6.00 4.56 -3.72
CA TYR A 95 -5.83 5.28 -4.98
C TYR A 95 -6.59 6.60 -4.99
N ALA A 96 -7.89 6.58 -4.68
CA ALA A 96 -8.73 7.77 -4.67
C ALA A 96 -8.21 8.82 -3.68
N MET A 97 -7.76 8.38 -2.51
CA MET A 97 -7.12 9.22 -1.52
C MET A 97 -5.82 9.85 -2.05
N LEU A 98 -4.86 9.06 -2.52
CA LEU A 98 -3.58 9.58 -2.99
C LEU A 98 -3.72 10.48 -4.22
N LEU A 99 -4.66 10.18 -5.12
CA LEU A 99 -5.00 11.05 -6.24
C LEU A 99 -5.62 12.36 -5.75
N THR A 100 -6.53 12.32 -4.78
CA THR A 100 -7.09 13.52 -4.16
C THR A 100 -5.96 14.38 -3.58
N ALA A 101 -5.06 13.80 -2.77
CA ALA A 101 -3.92 14.51 -2.20
C ALA A 101 -3.00 15.13 -3.27
N TYR A 102 -2.76 14.42 -4.38
CA TYR A 102 -2.02 14.96 -5.52
C TYR A 102 -2.71 16.18 -6.13
N THR A 103 -4.01 16.08 -6.40
CA THR A 103 -4.77 17.16 -7.05
C THR A 103 -5.03 18.37 -6.14
N SER A 104 -5.21 18.15 -4.83
CA SER A 104 -5.49 19.22 -3.86
C SER A 104 -4.23 19.84 -3.26
N GLY A 105 -3.06 19.20 -3.45
CA GLY A 105 -1.84 19.56 -2.72
C GLY A 105 -1.94 19.28 -1.21
N SER A 106 -2.89 18.44 -0.78
CA SER A 106 -3.04 18.12 0.64
C SER A 106 -1.84 17.31 1.16
N PRO A 107 -1.40 17.54 2.41
CA PRO A 107 -0.34 16.73 2.98
C PRO A 107 -0.81 15.28 3.16
N VAL A 108 0.14 14.36 3.05
CA VAL A 108 -0.02 12.94 3.34
C VAL A 108 0.92 12.56 4.47
N LYS A 109 0.44 11.75 5.42
CA LYS A 109 1.28 11.18 6.48
C LYS A 109 1.26 9.66 6.38
N ILE A 110 2.42 9.01 6.34
CA ILE A 110 2.51 7.55 6.43
C ILE A 110 2.32 7.16 7.90
N MET A 111 1.21 6.48 8.21
CA MET A 111 0.82 6.18 9.60
C MET A 111 1.14 4.76 10.01
N ARG A 112 1.28 3.83 9.06
CA ARG A 112 1.55 2.43 9.36
C ARG A 112 2.32 1.75 8.23
N CYS A 113 3.36 1.02 8.61
CA CYS A 113 4.17 0.18 7.73
C CYS A 113 4.19 -1.26 8.23
N TYR A 114 4.27 -2.21 7.29
CA TYR A 114 4.74 -3.57 7.56
C TYR A 114 6.02 -3.77 6.75
N SER A 115 7.18 -3.73 7.42
CA SER A 115 8.48 -3.66 6.76
C SER A 115 8.52 -2.47 5.78
N ASP A 116 8.80 -2.71 4.50
CA ASP A 116 8.76 -1.72 3.43
C ASP A 116 7.39 -1.64 2.71
N GLY A 117 6.33 -2.25 3.24
CA GLY A 117 4.96 -2.05 2.74
C GLY A 117 4.26 -0.90 3.48
N VAL A 118 3.60 0.00 2.75
CA VAL A 118 2.65 0.97 3.33
C VAL A 118 1.32 0.27 3.56
N VAL A 119 0.79 0.41 4.78
CA VAL A 119 -0.45 -0.24 5.23
C VAL A 119 -1.43 0.78 5.82
N GLY A 120 -1.07 2.06 5.80
CA GLY A 120 -1.93 3.14 6.24
C GLY A 120 -1.29 4.49 6.01
N PHE A 121 -2.09 5.41 5.46
CA PHE A 121 -1.75 6.82 5.34
C PHE A 121 -2.97 7.68 5.69
N GLY A 122 -2.73 8.87 6.19
CA GLY A 122 -3.74 9.91 6.37
C GLY A 122 -3.55 11.01 5.34
N ILE A 123 -4.62 11.75 5.06
CA ILE A 123 -4.59 13.01 4.29
C ILE A 123 -5.22 14.09 5.15
N GLY A 124 -4.59 15.26 5.23
CA GLY A 124 -5.12 16.40 5.98
C GLY A 124 -4.03 17.29 6.56
N GLN A 125 -4.45 18.22 7.42
CA GLN A 125 -3.51 19.03 8.20
C GLN A 125 -3.02 18.19 9.38
N PHE A 126 -1.72 17.92 9.42
CA PHE A 126 -1.07 17.24 10.52
C PHE A 126 -0.33 18.28 11.34
N TYR A 127 -0.88 18.62 12.50
CA TYR A 127 -0.25 19.47 13.52
C TYR A 127 0.63 18.63 14.44
#